data_AF-A0A1C7P6T9-F1
#
_entry.id   AF-A0A1C7P6T9-F1
#
_cell.length_a   1.000
_cell.length_b   1.000
_cell.length_c   1.000
_cell.angle_alpha   90.00
_cell.angle_beta   90.00
_cell.angle_gamma   90.00
#
_symmetry.space_group_name_H-M   'P 1'
#
loop_
_entity.id
_entity.type
_entity.pdbx_description
1 polymer ?
#
loop_
_entity_poly.entity_id
_entity_poly.type
_entity_poly.pdbx_seq_one_letter_code
_entity_poly.pdbx_strand_id
1 'polypeptide(L)' 'MVFSSGRNEPNGGKIMQENTCAACDCELDASRIAVKIGGKTVEVCCEECAQALREADAAIHVTQVSKG' A
#
# COMPACT_ATOMS: atom_id res chain seq x y z
N MET A 1 29.16 -32.42 32.34
CA MET A 1 29.06 -31.03 31.89
C MET A 1 27.78 -30.87 31.08
N VAL A 2 26.72 -30.44 31.75
CA VAL A 2 25.47 -29.95 31.15
C VAL A 2 25.49 -28.42 31.24
N PHE A 3 24.74 -27.74 30.35
CA PHE A 3 24.54 -26.28 30.24
C PHE A 3 25.73 -25.52 29.60
N SER A 4 25.66 -24.79 28.49
CA SER A 4 24.56 -24.00 27.91
C SER A 4 24.85 -23.72 26.42
N SER A 5 24.16 -24.39 25.49
CA SER A 5 24.07 -23.93 24.09
C SER A 5 23.17 -22.69 24.07
N GLY A 6 23.78 -21.51 24.07
CA GLY A 6 23.07 -20.24 23.94
C GLY A 6 22.38 -20.14 22.57
N ARG A 7 21.11 -20.53 22.51
CA ARG A 7 20.17 -20.04 21.51
C ARG A 7 19.76 -18.64 21.96
N ASN A 8 20.17 -17.63 21.19
CA ASN A 8 19.82 -16.24 21.46
C ASN A 8 19.73 -15.53 20.09
N GLU A 9 18.66 -14.94 19.59
CA GLU A 9 17.24 -14.76 19.94
C GLU A 9 16.59 -14.28 18.61
N PRO A 10 15.68 -15.02 17.95
CA PRO A 10 14.98 -14.50 16.78
C PRO A 10 13.82 -13.62 17.26
N ASN A 11 14.09 -12.39 17.68
CA ASN A 11 13.03 -11.44 18.01
C ASN A 11 13.35 -10.04 17.47
N GLY A 12 12.63 -9.70 16.42
CA GLY A 12 12.58 -8.35 15.87
C GLY A 12 11.53 -8.29 14.77
N GLY A 13 10.42 -9.02 14.95
CA GLY A 13 9.25 -8.94 14.10
C GLY A 13 8.65 -7.54 14.25
N LYS A 14 9.22 -6.58 13.52
CA LYS A 14 8.49 -5.40 13.11
C LYS A 14 7.32 -5.94 12.28
N ILE A 15 6.14 -5.94 12.87
CA ILE A 15 4.88 -6.03 12.13
C ILE A 15 4.81 -4.81 11.22
N MET A 16 5.57 -4.84 10.14
CA MET A 16 5.32 -3.99 9.00
C MET A 16 3.96 -4.44 8.49
N GLN A 17 2.92 -3.69 8.83
CA GLN A 17 1.65 -3.80 8.13
C GLN A 17 1.95 -3.32 6.73
N GLU A 18 2.39 -4.25 5.87
CA GLU A 18 2.77 -4.06 4.47
C GLU A 18 1.56 -3.51 3.71
N ASN A 19 1.28 -2.21 3.89
CA ASN A 19 0.48 -1.47 2.92
C ASN A 19 1.44 -1.22 1.78
N THR A 20 1.14 -1.76 0.61
CA THR A 20 1.97 -1.56 -0.59
C THR A 20 1.32 -0.52 -1.48
N CYS A 21 2.15 0.26 -2.18
CA CYS A 21 1.66 1.30 -3.07
C CYS A 21 0.90 0.67 -4.23
N ALA A 22 -0.36 1.04 -4.43
CA ALA A 22 -1.14 0.50 -5.56
C ALA A 22 -0.58 0.88 -6.94
N ALA A 23 0.33 1.86 -7.03
CA ALA A 23 0.97 2.29 -8.28
C ALA A 23 2.36 1.67 -8.50
N CYS A 24 3.17 1.52 -7.46
CA CYS A 24 4.59 1.15 -7.58
C CYS A 24 5.01 -0.03 -6.70
N ASP A 25 4.07 -0.64 -5.96
CA ASP A 25 4.28 -1.79 -5.06
C ASP A 25 5.31 -1.57 -3.93
N CYS A 26 5.69 -0.33 -3.67
CA CYS A 26 6.65 0.02 -2.60
C CYS A 26 5.98 0.03 -1.22
N GLU A 27 6.76 -0.19 -0.16
CA GLU A 27 6.32 -0.18 1.24
C GLU A 27 5.74 1.22 1.63
N LEU A 28 4.47 1.27 2.06
CA LEU A 28 3.81 2.47 2.60
C LEU A 28 3.77 2.44 4.13
N ASP A 29 4.41 3.42 4.73
CA ASP A 29 4.28 3.78 6.14
C ASP A 29 3.26 4.92 6.37
N ALA A 30 3.26 5.51 7.57
CA ALA A 30 2.41 6.63 8.00
C ALA A 30 2.42 7.87 7.08
N SER A 31 3.32 7.94 6.10
CA SER A 31 3.39 9.00 5.08
C SER A 31 2.53 8.72 3.83
N ARG A 32 1.61 7.75 3.90
CA ARG A 32 0.72 7.41 2.78
C ARG A 32 -0.37 8.45 2.55
N ILE A 33 -0.74 8.62 1.29
CA ILE A 33 -1.79 9.54 0.87
C ILE A 33 -3.01 8.72 0.42
N ALA A 34 -4.15 8.95 1.05
CA ALA A 34 -5.40 8.30 0.69
C ALA A 34 -6.07 9.06 -0.47
N VAL A 35 -6.28 8.38 -1.60
CA VAL A 35 -6.97 8.91 -2.77
C VAL A 35 -8.21 8.10 -3.08
N LYS A 36 -9.25 8.78 -3.55
CA LYS A 36 -10.54 8.16 -3.85
C LYS A 36 -10.63 7.91 -5.36
N ILE A 37 -10.76 6.65 -5.72
CA ILE A 37 -10.69 6.13 -7.08
C ILE A 37 -11.90 5.21 -7.28
N GLY A 38 -12.77 5.55 -8.22
CA GLY A 38 -14.02 4.81 -8.44
C GLY A 38 -14.85 4.47 -7.20
N GLY A 39 -14.89 5.40 -6.24
CA GLY A 39 -15.62 5.23 -4.98
C GLY A 39 -14.91 4.37 -3.92
N LYS A 40 -13.77 3.75 -4.24
CA LYS A 40 -12.88 3.09 -3.27
C LYS A 40 -11.74 4.03 -2.87
N THR A 41 -11.38 3.99 -1.60
CA THR A 41 -10.18 4.69 -1.10
C THR A 41 -8.99 3.75 -1.25
N VAL A 42 -7.96 4.20 -1.98
CA VAL A 42 -6.69 3.49 -2.11
C VAL A 42 -5.55 4.40 -1.67
N GLU A 43 -4.45 3.78 -1.27
CA GLU A 43 -3.35 4.47 -0.60
C GLU A 43 -2.09 4.38 -1.45
N VAL A 44 -1.37 5.50 -1.52
CA VAL A 44 -0.16 5.63 -2.36
C VAL A 44 1.01 6.22 -1.59
N CYS A 45 2.22 5.97 -2.08
CA CYS A 45 3.46 6.43 -1.45
C CYS A 45 3.75 7.92 -1.68
N CYS A 46 3.20 8.54 -2.74
CA CYS A 46 3.44 9.93 -3.09
C CYS A 46 2.30 10.53 -3.91
N GLU A 47 2.29 11.86 -4.01
CA GLU A 47 1.27 12.61 -4.77
C GLU A 47 1.26 12.27 -6.26
N GLU A 48 2.42 11.95 -6.84
CA GLU A 48 2.54 11.53 -8.25
C GLU A 48 1.83 10.22 -8.52
N CYS A 49 2.00 9.21 -7.65
CA CYS A 49 1.28 7.94 -7.74
C CYS A 49 -0.24 8.16 -7.62
N ALA A 50 -0.63 9.04 -6.71
CA ALA A 50 -2.00 9.47 -6.51
C ALA A 50 -2.59 10.13 -7.77
N GLN A 51 -1.81 11.02 -8.40
CA GLN A 51 -2.21 11.74 -9.60
C GLN A 51 -2.38 10.79 -10.78
N ALA A 52 -1.38 9.94 -11.04
CA ALA A 52 -1.40 8.96 -12.12
C ALA A 52 -2.60 8.00 -12.00
N LEU A 53 -2.88 7.50 -10.80
CA LEU A 53 -4.02 6.62 -10.55
C LEU A 53 -5.36 7.36 -10.71
N ARG A 54 -5.48 8.61 -10.26
CA ARG A 54 -6.69 9.43 -10.48
C ARG A 54 -6.94 9.71 -11.95
N GLU A 55 -5.89 9.97 -12.73
CA GLU A 55 -6.01 10.24 -14.18
C GLU A 55 -6.39 8.99 -14.95
N ALA A 56 -5.75 7.85 -14.64
CA ALA A 56 -6.11 6.57 -15.22
C ALA A 56 -7.55 6.19 -14.87
N ASP A 57 -7.95 6.34 -13.60
CA ASP A 57 -9.33 6.11 -13.19
C ASP A 57 -10.29 7.07 -13.87
N ALA A 58 -10.05 8.37 -13.87
CA ALA A 58 -10.93 9.33 -14.55
C ALA A 58 -11.15 8.98 -16.03
N ALA A 59 -10.10 8.53 -16.72
CA ALA A 59 -10.17 8.07 -18.11
C ALA A 59 -11.00 6.78 -18.28
N ILE A 60 -10.97 5.85 -17.31
CA ILE A 60 -11.73 4.60 -17.36
C ILE A 60 -13.16 4.80 -16.81
N HIS A 61 -13.31 5.65 -15.79
CA HIS A 61 -14.54 5.88 -15.04
C HIS A 61 -15.55 6.75 -15.79
N VAL A 62 -15.10 7.55 -16.76
CA VAL A 62 -16.01 8.22 -17.70
C VAL A 62 -16.78 7.22 -18.59
N THR A 63 -16.28 6.00 -18.72
CA THR A 63 -16.89 4.96 -19.57
C THR A 63 -17.83 4.01 -18.83
N GLN A 64 -17.81 3.98 -17.49
CA GLN A 64 -18.56 2.98 -16.71
C GLN A 64 -19.94 3.43 -16.23
N VAL A 65 -20.34 4.68 -16.47
CA VAL A 65 -21.67 5.24 -16.12
C VAL A 65 -22.72 5.02 -17.22
N SER A 66 -22.71 3.85 -17.87
CA SER A 66 -23.70 3.56 -18.95
C SER A 66 -24.20 2.11 -18.98
N LYS A 67 -24.17 1.38 -17.86
CA LYS A 67 -24.88 0.11 -17.74
C LYS A 67 -25.79 0.11 -16.51
N GLY A 68 -27.04 0.50 -16.74
CA GLY A 68 -28.14 0.44 -15.78
C GLY A 68 -29.40 1.05 -16.37
#